data_AF-A0A317SI93-F1
#
_entry.id   AF-A0A317SI93-F1
#
_cell.length_a   1.000
_cell.length_b   1.000
_cell.length_c   1.000
_cell.angle_alpha   90.00
_cell.angle_beta   90.00
_cell.angle_gamma   90.00
#
_symmetry.space_group_name_H-M   'P 1'
#
loop_
_entity.id
_entity.type
_entity.pdbx_description
1 polymer ?
#
loop_
_entity_poly.entity_id
_entity_poly.type
_entity_poly.pdbx_seq_one_letter_code
_entity_poly.pdbx_strand_id
1 'polypeptide(L)' 'ILPLCLPAHTSHILQPLDIFVFSLISTYYTQEVNKLRVPVNKDQFPNLLAHTHIKAFTVSNIKTGFQVIGIYPFNPSII' A
#
# COMPACT_ATOMS: atom_id res chain seq x y z
N ILE A 1 -3.53 -17.63 14.37
CA ILE A 1 -2.82 -16.83 13.34
C ILE A 1 -1.89 -17.79 12.61
N LEU A 2 -1.94 -17.88 11.28
CA LEU A 2 -1.02 -18.70 10.48
C LEU A 2 0.06 -17.77 9.88
N PRO A 3 1.35 -17.91 10.24
CA PRO A 3 2.40 -17.05 9.71
C PRO A 3 2.73 -17.43 8.26
N LEU A 4 2.84 -16.42 7.39
CA LEU A 4 3.34 -16.59 6.03
C LEU A 4 4.83 -16.30 6.01
N CYS A 5 5.65 -17.33 5.79
CA CYS A 5 7.10 -17.20 5.71
C CYS A 5 7.50 -16.89 4.26
N LEU A 6 8.05 -15.70 4.03
CA LEU A 6 8.63 -15.32 2.74
C LEU A 6 10.06 -15.87 2.61
N PRO A 7 10.48 -16.30 1.41
CA PRO A 7 11.88 -16.64 1.15
C PRO A 7 12.84 -15.51 1.51
N ALA A 8 14.08 -15.86 1.86
CA ALA A 8 15.10 -14.87 2.18
C ALA A 8 15.26 -13.83 1.05
N HIS A 9 15.43 -12.56 1.43
CA HIS A 9 15.59 -11.43 0.51
C HIS A 9 14.40 -11.13 -0.43
N THR A 10 13.22 -11.74 -0.24
CA THR A 10 12.04 -11.50 -1.10
C THR A 10 10.99 -10.58 -0.48
N SER A 11 11.23 -10.01 0.70
CA SER A 11 10.28 -9.11 1.38
C SER A 11 9.81 -7.96 0.47
N HIS A 12 10.73 -7.34 -0.26
CA HIS A 12 10.44 -6.26 -1.20
C HIS A 12 9.67 -6.69 -2.47
N ILE A 13 9.49 -8.00 -2.69
CA ILE A 13 8.81 -8.61 -3.87
C ILE A 13 7.50 -9.29 -3.46
N LEU A 14 7.42 -9.81 -2.23
CA LEU A 14 6.30 -10.63 -1.78
C LEU A 14 5.55 -10.05 -0.58
N GLN A 15 5.90 -8.87 -0.05
CA GLN A 15 5.06 -8.21 0.95
C GLN A 15 3.99 -7.35 0.26
N PRO A 16 2.70 -7.76 0.29
CA PRO A 16 1.63 -7.03 -0.41
C PRO A 16 1.41 -5.63 0.16
N LEU A 17 1.71 -5.47 1.45
CA LEU A 17 1.63 -4.20 2.14
C LEU A 17 2.64 -3.19 1.56
N ASP A 18 3.89 -3.61 1.42
CA ASP A 18 4.99 -2.74 1.00
C ASP A 18 4.93 -2.39 -0.49
N ILE A 19 4.51 -3.34 -1.33
CA ILE A 19 4.50 -3.15 -2.80
C ILE A 19 3.27 -2.39 -3.26
N PHE A 20 2.11 -2.74 -2.72
CA PHE A 20 0.85 -2.24 -3.26
C PHE A 20 0.21 -1.18 -2.37
N VAL A 21 -0.05 -1.52 -1.10
CA VAL A 21 -0.84 -0.65 -0.23
C VAL A 21 -0.09 0.63 0.14
N PHE A 22 1.20 0.55 0.46
CA PHE A 22 2.03 1.75 0.72
C PHE A 22 2.24 2.62 -0.53
N SER A 23 2.29 2.01 -1.72
CA SER A 23 2.30 2.73 -2.99
C SER A 23 1.00 3.51 -3.22
N LEU A 24 -0.16 2.91 -2.88
CA LEU A 24 -1.46 3.59 -2.94
C LEU A 24 -1.57 4.75 -1.95
N ILE A 25 -1.11 4.59 -0.70
CA ILE A 25 -1.07 5.69 0.27
C ILE A 25 -0.27 6.86 -0.28
N SER A 26 0.93 6.60 -0.81
CA SER A 26 1.80 7.63 -1.38
C SER A 26 1.15 8.35 -2.55
N THR A 27 0.45 7.59 -3.41
CA THR A 27 -0.29 8.12 -4.56
C THR A 27 -1.44 9.02 -4.12
N TYR A 28 -2.31 8.53 -3.23
CA TYR A 28 -3.45 9.31 -2.74
C TYR A 28 -3.00 10.52 -1.93
N TYR A 29 -1.96 10.39 -1.12
CA TYR A 29 -1.36 11.51 -0.40
C TYR A 29 -0.89 12.59 -1.36
N THR A 30 -0.10 12.23 -2.37
CA THR A 30 0.37 13.18 -3.40
C THR A 30 -0.79 13.87 -4.11
N GLN A 31 -1.86 13.13 -4.44
CA GLN A 31 -3.07 13.71 -5.04
C GLN A 31 -3.76 14.73 -4.12
N GLU A 32 -3.93 14.43 -2.84
CA GLU A 32 -4.56 15.35 -1.91
C GLU A 32 -3.67 16.58 -1.63
N VAL A 33 -2.35 16.41 -1.53
CA VAL A 33 -1.40 17.54 -1.44
C VAL A 33 -1.50 18.45 -2.66
N ASN A 34 -1.53 17.88 -3.86
CA ASN A 34 -1.63 18.65 -5.10
C ASN A 34 -2.93 19.47 -5.20
N LYS A 35 -4.04 19.00 -4.59
CA LYS A 35 -5.30 19.75 -4.53
C LYS A 35 -5.23 20.94 -3.59
N LEU A 36 -4.48 20.85 -2.50
CA LEU A 36 -4.35 21.92 -1.52
C LEU A 36 -3.62 23.15 -2.08
N ARG A 37 -2.74 22.96 -3.09
CA ARG A 37 -1.93 24.02 -3.73
C ARG A 37 -1.11 24.87 -2.74
N VAL A 38 -0.91 24.37 -1.53
CA VAL A 38 -0.12 25.00 -0.46
C VAL A 38 0.74 23.93 0.23
N PRO A 39 1.88 24.33 0.84
CA PRO A 39 2.70 23.40 1.61
C PRO A 39 1.91 22.76 2.76
N VAL A 40 2.12 21.46 2.98
CA VAL A 40 1.49 20.74 4.11
C VAL A 40 2.26 21.04 5.38
N ASN A 41 1.57 21.59 6.38
CA ASN A 41 2.14 21.81 7.71
C ASN A 41 2.08 20.55 8.57
N LYS A 42 2.87 20.52 9.65
CA LYS A 42 2.94 19.39 10.60
C LYS A 42 1.58 19.02 11.20
N ASP A 43 0.68 19.98 11.38
CA ASP A 43 -0.66 19.74 11.93
C ASP A 43 -1.65 19.15 10.91
N GLN A 44 -1.40 19.41 9.61
CA GLN A 44 -2.23 18.91 8.52
C GLN A 44 -1.84 17.48 8.11
N PHE A 45 -0.56 17.14 8.26
CA PHE A 45 0.00 15.85 7.87
C PHE A 45 -0.77 14.64 8.46
N PRO A 46 -1.05 14.56 9.78
CA PRO A 46 -1.74 13.41 10.36
C PRO A 46 -3.14 13.21 9.80
N ASN A 47 -3.89 14.30 9.61
CA ASN A 47 -5.24 14.26 9.06
C ASN A 47 -5.24 13.80 7.60
N LEU A 48 -4.29 14.31 6.82
CA LEU A 48 -4.13 13.94 5.42
C LEU A 48 -3.75 12.46 5.27
N LEU A 49 -2.81 12.00 6.11
CA LEU A 49 -2.38 10.61 6.16
C LEU A 49 -3.52 9.68 6.61
N ALA A 50 -4.29 10.06 7.63
CA ALA A 50 -5.44 9.27 8.09
C ALA A 50 -6.51 9.13 6.98
N HIS A 51 -6.78 10.22 6.26
CA HIS A 51 -7.72 10.21 5.15
C HIS A 51 -7.24 9.32 4.00
N THR A 52 -5.96 9.41 3.62
CA THR A 52 -5.40 8.60 2.53
C THR A 52 -5.26 7.14 2.92
N HIS A 53 -5.01 6.85 4.20
CA HIS A 53 -5.00 5.50 4.75
C HIS A 53 -6.37 4.83 4.58
N ILE A 54 -7.47 5.51 4.95
CA ILE A 54 -8.83 4.97 4.77
C ILE A 54 -9.13 4.68 3.28
N LYS A 55 -8.67 5.55 2.36
CA LYS A 55 -8.81 5.33 0.91
C LYS A 55 -7.94 4.18 0.38
N ALA A 56 -6.73 3.99 0.92
CA ALA A 56 -5.81 2.96 0.48
C ALA A 56 -6.20 1.58 0.99
N PHE A 57 -6.56 1.45 2.26
CA PHE A 57 -6.86 0.18 2.94
C PHE A 57 -8.31 -0.29 2.71
N THR A 58 -8.75 -0.31 1.45
CA THR A 58 -10.02 -0.95 1.09
C THR A 58 -9.83 -2.45 0.88
N VAL A 59 -10.88 -3.25 1.12
CA VAL A 59 -10.86 -4.70 0.86
C VAL A 59 -10.48 -5.00 -0.59
N SER A 60 -10.91 -4.16 -1.53
CA SER A 60 -10.56 -4.30 -2.94
C SER A 60 -9.05 -4.14 -3.15
N ASN A 61 -8.47 -3.05 -2.65
CA ASN A 61 -7.04 -2.77 -2.82
C ASN A 61 -6.18 -3.83 -2.14
N ILE A 62 -6.58 -4.29 -0.95
CA ILE A 62 -5.87 -5.37 -0.25
C ILE A 62 -5.88 -6.64 -1.11
N LYS A 63 -7.05 -7.06 -1.61
CA LYS A 63 -7.16 -8.23 -2.50
C LYS A 63 -6.31 -8.08 -3.76
N THR A 64 -6.35 -6.93 -4.42
CA THR A 64 -5.50 -6.65 -5.59
C THR A 64 -4.02 -6.74 -5.22
N GLY A 65 -3.61 -6.22 -4.06
CA GLY A 65 -2.23 -6.34 -3.58
C GLY A 65 -1.75 -7.79 -3.52
N PHE A 66 -2.56 -8.69 -2.96
CA PHE A 66 -2.25 -10.14 -2.92
C PHE A 66 -2.22 -10.79 -4.31
N GLN A 67 -3.04 -10.32 -5.25
CA GLN A 67 -3.06 -10.81 -6.63
C GLN A 67 -1.81 -10.37 -7.39
N VAL A 68 -1.42 -9.10 -7.26
CA VAL A 68 -0.27 -8.50 -7.95
C VAL A 68 1.03 -9.19 -7.56
N ILE A 69 1.20 -9.56 -6.30
CA ILE A 69 2.40 -10.27 -5.82
C ILE A 69 2.33 -11.80 -6.02
N GLY A 70 1.22 -12.31 -6.55
CA GLY A 70 1.07 -13.74 -6.85
C GLY A 70 0.97 -14.62 -5.61
N ILE A 71 0.60 -14.08 -4.45
CA ILE A 71 0.32 -14.89 -3.25
C ILE A 71 -1.09 -15.44 -3.33
N TYR A 72 -2.06 -14.64 -3.80
CA TYR A 72 -3.43 -15.10 -3.97
C TYR A 72 -4.15 -14.40 -5.15
N PRO A 73 -4.51 -15.13 -6.22
CA PRO A 73 -4.21 -16.54 -6.45
C PRO A 73 -2.70 -16.77 -6.59
N PHE A 74 -2.23 -17.96 -6.22
CA PHE A 74 -0.80 -18.28 -6.26
C PHE A 74 -0.29 -18.25 -7.70
N ASN A 75 0.71 -17.41 -7.97
CA ASN A 75 1.36 -17.30 -9.27
C ASN A 75 2.89 -17.49 -9.12
N PRO A 76 3.42 -18.66 -9.50
CA PRO A 76 4.84 -18.98 -9.35
C PRO A 76 5.75 -18.18 -10.29
N SER A 77 5.22 -17.44 -11.28
CA SER A 77 6.02 -16.64 -12.21
C SER A 77 6.51 -15.30 -11.65
N ILE A 78 6.09 -14.93 -10.45
CA ILE A 78 6.46 -13.66 -9.79
C ILE A 78 7.74 -13.81 -8.94
N ILE A 79 8.22 -15.04 -8.78
CA ILE A 79 9.44 -15.41 -8.03
C ILE A 79 10.47 -15.97 -9.01
#